data_AF-A0AA38LM90-F1
#
_entry.id   AF-A0AA38LM90-F1
#
_cell.length_a   1.000
_cell.length_b   1.000
_cell.length_c   1.000
_cell.angle_alpha   90.00
_cell.angle_beta   90.00
_cell.angle_gamma   90.00
#
_symmetry.space_group_name_H-M   'P 1'
#
loop_
_entity.id
_entity.type
_entity.pdbx_description
1 polymer ?
#
loop_
_entity_poly.entity_id
_entity_poly.type
_entity_poly.pdbx_seq_one_letter_code
_entity_poly.pdbx_strand_id
1 'polypeptide(L)'
;EWWNANVEDVIAEAIQRGAQPNSSNAFTINSQPGDFFACSKNDTTRILIEAGKTYLLRIVNAAMNHPFFFKIAQHNMTVVAVDAVYTKQYEIDVLLIQPGNTMDVLLTASQQSGLYYMGARIVDEEMLITEGFGVISCPNNSCAGLRGSRPVGSFNNISFVRLDIAILKAYYFGIDGEFTREFPDNPPLVFDYTGNVLTSLWEPKSETRVKVLKFNSSVQIVFQNTGILTIENHPLHLHGQDFYVVGQGFGNYNSQTDPSNFNLVDPQMLNTVGVPTGGWAAIRFKAENPGAWLLHCHFESHSELGFDM
;
A
#
# COMPACT_ATOMS: atom_id res chain seq x y z
N GLU A 1 7.91 3.13 -17.51
CA GLU A 1 8.81 2.16 -16.85
C GLU A 1 9.87 1.72 -17.85
N TRP A 2 11.04 1.33 -17.37
CA TRP A 2 12.16 0.87 -18.21
C TRP A 2 12.83 -0.33 -17.56
N TRP A 3 12.99 -1.41 -18.33
CA TRP A 3 13.80 -2.57 -17.96
C TRP A 3 15.03 -2.63 -18.86
N ASN A 4 16.17 -2.97 -18.28
CA ASN A 4 17.39 -3.28 -19.04
C ASN A 4 17.26 -4.63 -19.76
N ALA A 5 16.45 -5.55 -19.22
CA ALA A 5 16.11 -6.82 -19.84
C ALA A 5 14.99 -6.65 -20.87
N ASN A 6 14.85 -7.61 -21.77
CA ASN A 6 13.68 -7.68 -22.66
C ASN A 6 12.41 -7.91 -21.82
N VAL A 7 11.40 -7.08 -22.03
CA VAL A 7 10.15 -7.12 -21.26
C VAL A 7 9.40 -8.44 -21.44
N GLU A 8 9.46 -9.05 -22.63
CA GLU A 8 8.86 -10.37 -22.88
C GLU A 8 9.51 -11.46 -22.03
N ASP A 9 10.83 -11.41 -21.84
CA ASP A 9 11.56 -12.37 -21.01
C ASP A 9 11.22 -12.18 -19.53
N VAL A 10 11.08 -10.93 -19.08
CA VAL A 10 10.67 -10.59 -17.70
C VAL A 10 9.29 -11.20 -17.38
N ILE A 11 8.35 -11.12 -18.33
CA ILE A 11 7.00 -11.69 -18.16
C ILE A 11 7.05 -13.22 -18.23
N ALA A 12 7.79 -13.79 -19.18
CA ALA A 12 7.90 -15.24 -19.33
C ALA A 12 8.49 -15.91 -18.07
N GLU A 13 9.53 -15.31 -17.47
CA GLU A 13 10.13 -15.79 -16.22
C GLU A 13 9.14 -15.75 -15.05
N ALA A 14 8.35 -14.67 -14.95
CA ALA A 14 7.34 -14.50 -13.92
C ALA A 14 6.25 -15.58 -14.02
N ILE A 15 5.74 -15.82 -15.23
CA ILE A 15 4.75 -16.87 -15.51
C ILE A 15 5.31 -18.25 -15.18
N GLN A 16 6.55 -18.54 -15.58
CA GLN A 16 7.18 -19.83 -15.33
C GLN A 16 7.35 -20.11 -13.82
N ARG A 17 7.62 -19.07 -13.03
CA ARG A 17 7.79 -19.20 -11.57
C ARG A 17 6.48 -19.10 -10.79
N GLY A 18 5.38 -18.68 -11.42
CA GLY A 18 4.15 -18.34 -10.72
C GLY A 18 4.32 -17.17 -9.75
N ALA A 19 5.20 -16.22 -10.08
CA ALA A 19 5.54 -15.06 -9.25
C ALA A 19 5.22 -13.75 -10.00
N GLN A 20 5.31 -12.61 -9.30
CA GLN A 20 5.19 -11.31 -9.96
C GLN A 20 6.42 -11.00 -10.85
N PRO A 21 6.25 -10.20 -11.92
CA PRO A 21 7.37 -9.72 -12.72
C PRO A 21 8.37 -8.91 -11.89
N ASN A 22 9.65 -9.01 -12.24
CA ASN A 22 10.69 -8.19 -11.61
C ASN A 22 10.40 -6.68 -11.80
N SER A 23 10.67 -5.88 -10.77
CA SER A 23 10.51 -4.43 -10.82
C SER A 23 11.35 -3.78 -11.93
N SER A 24 10.85 -2.69 -12.49
CA SER A 24 11.59 -1.91 -13.51
C SER A 24 12.88 -1.31 -12.95
N ASN A 25 13.85 -1.09 -13.84
CA ASN A 25 15.13 -0.46 -13.48
C ASN A 25 15.01 1.06 -13.34
N ALA A 26 14.07 1.68 -14.05
CA ALA A 26 13.79 3.11 -13.94
C ALA A 26 12.33 3.46 -14.26
N PHE A 27 11.86 4.53 -13.62
CA PHE A 27 10.65 5.23 -14.03
C PHE A 27 11.02 6.41 -14.92
N THR A 28 10.15 6.75 -15.85
CA THR A 28 10.47 7.66 -16.94
C THR A 28 9.39 8.70 -17.13
N ILE A 29 9.76 9.96 -17.30
CA ILE A 29 8.87 11.01 -17.82
C ILE A 29 9.26 11.21 -19.28
N ASN A 30 8.30 11.07 -20.20
CA ASN A 30 8.55 11.13 -21.65
C ASN A 30 9.75 10.26 -22.10
N SER A 31 9.78 9.02 -21.63
CA SER A 31 10.82 8.00 -21.90
C SER A 31 12.21 8.30 -21.35
N GLN A 32 12.38 9.35 -20.53
CA GLN A 32 13.67 9.72 -19.95
C GLN A 32 13.68 9.47 -18.43
N PRO A 33 14.67 8.74 -17.88
CA PRO A 33 14.77 8.47 -16.44
C PRO A 33 14.98 9.71 -15.56
N GLY A 34 15.56 10.77 -16.11
CA GLY A 34 15.83 12.01 -15.38
C GLY A 34 17.24 12.11 -14.79
N ASP A 35 17.51 13.19 -14.06
CA ASP A 35 18.86 13.57 -13.64
C ASP A 35 19.52 12.63 -12.60
N PHE A 36 18.73 11.78 -11.94
CA PHE A 36 19.17 10.95 -10.80
C PHE A 36 19.52 9.51 -11.17
N PHE A 37 19.43 9.14 -12.46
CA PHE A 37 19.84 7.83 -12.95
C PHE A 37 21.20 7.91 -13.66
N ALA A 38 21.91 6.78 -13.68
CA ALA A 38 23.16 6.69 -14.41
C ALA A 38 22.89 6.87 -15.92
N CYS A 39 23.74 7.64 -16.59
CA CYS A 39 23.72 7.86 -18.05
C CYS A 39 22.47 8.59 -18.62
N SER A 40 21.65 9.26 -17.80
CA SER A 40 20.40 9.90 -18.27
C SER A 40 20.34 11.43 -18.10
N LYS A 41 21.27 12.04 -17.37
CA LYS A 41 21.25 13.48 -17.04
C LYS A 41 21.24 14.41 -18.26
N ASN A 42 21.94 14.04 -19.33
CA ASN A 42 22.03 14.89 -20.52
C ASN A 42 20.68 14.95 -21.27
N ASP A 43 19.96 13.83 -21.32
CA ASP A 43 18.73 13.67 -22.09
C ASP A 43 17.45 13.90 -21.27
N THR A 44 17.59 14.29 -20.01
CA THR A 44 16.47 14.57 -19.12
C THR A 44 15.51 15.58 -19.77
N THR A 45 14.22 15.23 -19.78
CA THR A 45 13.17 16.05 -20.38
C THR A 45 13.13 17.44 -19.75
N ARG A 46 13.24 18.47 -20.59
CA ARG A 46 13.13 19.88 -20.20
C ARG A 46 12.04 20.53 -21.05
N ILE A 47 11.07 21.14 -20.38
CA ILE A 47 10.00 21.90 -21.04
C ILE A 47 10.22 23.37 -20.71
N LEU A 48 10.52 24.17 -21.73
CA LEU A 48 10.66 25.62 -21.58
C LEU A 48 9.27 26.25 -21.55
N ILE A 49 9.03 27.08 -20.53
CA ILE A 49 7.78 27.81 -20.34
C ILE A 49 8.07 29.29 -20.09
N GLU A 50 7.22 30.16 -20.63
CA GLU A 50 7.21 31.59 -20.38
C GLU A 50 6.52 31.92 -19.04
N ALA A 51 7.11 32.85 -18.29
CA ALA A 51 6.56 33.34 -17.03
C ALA A 51 5.19 34.01 -17.23
N GLY A 52 4.27 33.79 -16.28
CA GLY A 52 2.91 34.33 -16.26
C GLY A 52 1.93 33.66 -17.24
N LYS A 53 2.37 32.70 -18.07
CA LYS A 53 1.48 31.93 -18.95
C LYS A 53 0.92 30.71 -18.23
N THR A 54 -0.22 30.23 -18.73
CA THR A 54 -0.84 28.98 -18.29
C THR A 54 -0.72 27.92 -19.39
N TYR A 55 -0.34 26.71 -18.99
CA TYR A 55 -0.11 25.57 -19.86
C TYR A 55 -1.06 24.43 -19.47
N LEU A 56 -1.59 23.74 -20.47
CA LEU A 56 -2.31 22.49 -20.27
C LEU A 56 -1.32 21.33 -20.37
N LEU A 57 -1.08 20.65 -19.25
CA LEU A 57 -0.30 19.43 -19.20
C LEU A 57 -1.25 18.23 -19.33
N ARG A 58 -0.97 17.35 -20.29
CA ARG A 58 -1.70 16.11 -20.52
C ARG A 58 -0.88 14.98 -19.94
N ILE A 59 -1.18 14.59 -18.71
CA ILE A 59 -0.41 13.59 -17.98
C ILE A 59 -1.04 12.24 -18.26
N VAL A 60 -0.23 11.30 -18.73
CA VAL A 60 -0.64 9.93 -19.06
C VAL A 60 0.22 8.98 -18.25
N ASN A 61 -0.40 8.13 -17.44
CA ASN A 61 0.33 7.05 -16.83
C ASN A 61 0.36 5.85 -17.79
N ALA A 62 1.41 5.79 -18.59
CA ALA A 62 1.69 4.70 -19.51
C ALA A 62 2.56 3.58 -18.87
N ALA A 63 2.65 3.53 -17.55
CA ALA A 63 3.31 2.41 -16.87
C ALA A 63 2.45 1.15 -16.92
N MET A 64 3.09 0.00 -16.73
CA MET A 64 2.42 -1.31 -16.73
C MET A 64 1.82 -1.61 -15.37
N ASN A 65 2.56 -1.32 -14.28
CA ASN A 65 2.25 -1.93 -12.99
C ASN A 65 1.95 -0.95 -11.84
N HIS A 66 2.35 0.32 -11.95
CA HIS A 66 2.35 1.22 -10.78
C HIS A 66 1.56 2.51 -10.97
N PRO A 67 0.74 2.90 -9.96
CA PRO A 67 0.25 4.27 -9.85
C PRO A 67 1.40 5.22 -9.47
N PHE A 68 1.33 6.46 -9.96
CA PHE A 68 2.33 7.49 -9.65
C PHE A 68 1.73 8.66 -8.89
N PHE A 69 2.47 9.15 -7.91
CA PHE A 69 2.38 10.51 -7.39
C PHE A 69 3.24 11.41 -8.25
N PHE A 70 2.62 12.37 -8.93
CA PHE A 70 3.27 13.36 -9.78
C PHE A 70 3.16 14.75 -9.15
N LYS A 71 4.25 15.50 -9.12
CA LYS A 71 4.33 16.87 -8.61
C LYS A 71 5.28 17.72 -9.44
N ILE A 72 5.00 19.02 -9.49
CA ILE A 72 5.93 20.03 -10.01
C ILE A 72 6.38 20.91 -8.85
N ALA A 73 7.69 21.02 -8.64
CA ALA A 73 8.25 21.76 -7.51
C ALA A 73 7.73 23.21 -7.48
N GLN A 74 7.23 23.66 -6.33
CA GLN A 74 6.70 25.01 -6.09
C GLN A 74 5.52 25.44 -6.99
N HIS A 75 4.82 24.48 -7.60
CA HIS A 75 3.64 24.78 -8.41
C HIS A 75 2.48 23.88 -8.04
N ASN A 76 1.34 24.50 -7.76
CA ASN A 76 0.07 23.80 -7.75
C ASN A 76 -0.43 23.58 -9.19
N MET A 77 -1.30 22.60 -9.35
CA MET A 77 -1.92 22.20 -10.61
C MET A 77 -3.43 22.23 -10.45
N THR A 78 -4.16 22.70 -11.45
CA THR A 78 -5.63 22.64 -11.47
C THR A 78 -6.10 21.51 -12.36
N VAL A 79 -6.72 20.47 -11.81
CA VAL A 79 -7.27 19.36 -12.61
C VAL A 79 -8.52 19.85 -13.33
N VAL A 80 -8.59 19.60 -14.64
CA VAL A 80 -9.72 20.04 -15.49
C VAL A 80 -10.41 18.90 -16.24
N ALA A 81 -9.72 17.79 -16.49
CA ALA A 81 -10.34 16.58 -17.05
C ALA A 81 -9.62 15.31 -16.58
N VAL A 82 -10.36 14.21 -16.53
CA VAL A 82 -9.87 12.85 -16.26
C VAL A 82 -10.45 11.94 -17.34
N ASP A 83 -9.62 11.13 -17.99
CA ASP A 83 -10.00 10.18 -19.04
C ASP A 83 -10.86 10.79 -20.15
N ALA A 84 -10.39 11.95 -20.65
CA ALA A 84 -11.04 12.75 -21.68
C ALA A 84 -12.45 13.28 -21.31
N VAL A 85 -12.82 13.25 -20.03
CA VAL A 85 -14.08 13.81 -19.51
C VAL A 85 -13.77 14.98 -18.59
N TYR A 86 -14.39 16.13 -18.86
CA TYR A 86 -14.25 17.30 -17.99
C TYR A 86 -14.78 17.00 -16.59
N THR A 87 -14.07 17.48 -15.59
CA THR A 87 -14.45 17.38 -14.20
C THR A 87 -14.68 18.75 -13.59
N LYS A 88 -15.32 18.80 -12.42
CA LYS A 88 -15.31 20.01 -11.59
C LYS A 88 -13.86 20.34 -11.29
N GLN A 89 -13.43 21.58 -11.56
CA GLN A 89 -12.04 21.97 -11.37
C GLN A 89 -11.68 21.99 -9.89
N TYR A 90 -10.51 21.47 -9.55
CA TYR A 90 -9.94 21.53 -8.21
C TYR A 90 -8.41 21.66 -8.30
N GLU A 91 -7.85 22.37 -7.33
CA GLU A 91 -6.41 22.63 -7.24
C GLU A 91 -5.74 21.58 -6.34
N ILE A 92 -4.58 21.11 -6.75
CA ILE A 92 -3.78 20.08 -6.06
C ILE A 92 -2.29 20.42 -6.12
N ASP A 93 -1.54 19.95 -5.14
CA ASP A 93 -0.06 20.00 -5.14
C ASP A 93 0.53 18.68 -5.69
N VAL A 94 -0.11 17.55 -5.40
CA VAL A 94 0.32 16.20 -5.82
C VAL A 94 -0.83 15.50 -6.55
N LEU A 95 -0.57 15.04 -7.76
CA LEU A 95 -1.48 14.27 -8.59
C LEU A 95 -1.23 12.77 -8.39
N LEU A 96 -2.27 12.01 -8.02
CA LEU A 96 -2.24 10.55 -8.10
C LEU A 96 -2.83 10.11 -9.44
N ILE A 97 -2.09 9.32 -10.22
CA ILE A 97 -2.53 8.81 -11.52
C ILE A 97 -2.26 7.30 -11.65
N GLN A 98 -3.29 6.50 -11.94
CA GLN A 98 -3.17 5.05 -12.10
C GLN A 98 -2.79 4.64 -13.54
N PRO A 99 -2.19 3.45 -13.75
CA PRO A 99 -1.91 2.94 -15.09
C PRO A 99 -3.14 2.99 -16.00
N GLY A 100 -2.95 3.54 -17.20
CA GLY A 100 -4.01 3.70 -18.20
C GLY A 100 -4.84 4.98 -18.07
N ASN A 101 -4.83 5.66 -16.92
CA ASN A 101 -5.53 6.94 -16.80
C ASN A 101 -4.78 8.08 -17.50
N THR A 102 -5.56 9.07 -17.89
CA THR A 102 -5.12 10.37 -18.39
C THR A 102 -5.73 11.48 -17.52
N MET A 103 -4.93 12.50 -17.21
CA MET A 103 -5.39 13.66 -16.46
C MET A 103 -4.87 14.93 -17.12
N ASP A 104 -5.80 15.83 -17.46
CA ASP A 104 -5.50 17.15 -17.98
C ASP A 104 -5.44 18.12 -16.79
N VAL A 105 -4.29 18.79 -16.63
CA VAL A 105 -4.08 19.78 -15.57
C VAL A 105 -3.59 21.11 -16.14
N LEU A 106 -4.05 22.21 -15.57
CA LEU A 106 -3.55 23.55 -15.84
C LEU A 106 -2.40 23.89 -14.87
N LEU A 107 -1.29 24.35 -15.42
CA LEU A 107 -0.13 24.86 -14.70
C LEU A 107 0.07 26.33 -15.07
N THR A 108 0.00 27.23 -14.09
CA THR A 108 0.34 28.65 -14.30
C THR A 108 1.76 28.92 -13.84
N ALA A 109 2.61 29.44 -14.73
CA ALA A 109 4.02 29.74 -14.47
C ALA A 109 4.19 31.03 -13.64
N SER A 110 3.69 31.03 -12.40
CA SER A 110 3.66 32.19 -11.51
C SER A 110 4.93 32.37 -10.68
N GLN A 111 5.78 31.35 -10.60
CA GLN A 111 7.02 31.40 -9.81
C GLN A 111 8.14 32.20 -10.51
N GLN A 112 9.18 32.56 -9.75
CA GLN A 112 10.35 33.25 -10.29
C GLN A 112 11.03 32.42 -11.39
N SER A 113 11.63 33.06 -12.40
CA SER A 113 12.36 32.34 -13.45
C SER A 113 13.47 31.45 -12.86
N GLY A 114 13.42 30.15 -13.17
CA GLY A 114 14.31 29.15 -12.62
C GLY A 114 14.00 27.75 -13.16
N LEU A 115 14.70 26.74 -12.64
CA LEU A 115 14.45 25.34 -12.95
C LEU A 115 13.64 24.70 -11.82
N TYR A 116 12.52 24.09 -12.18
CA TYR A 116 11.63 23.38 -11.26
C TYR A 116 11.50 21.94 -11.73
N TYR A 117 11.75 20.98 -10.84
CA TYR A 117 11.61 19.57 -11.19
C TYR A 117 10.15 19.18 -11.31
N MET A 118 9.83 18.47 -12.39
CA MET A 118 8.70 17.56 -12.43
C MET A 118 9.18 16.21 -11.89
N GLY A 119 8.52 15.70 -10.86
CA GLY A 119 8.86 14.44 -10.22
C GLY A 119 7.66 13.49 -10.24
N ALA A 120 7.93 12.22 -10.53
CA ALA A 120 6.98 11.13 -10.37
C ALA A 120 7.58 10.08 -9.43
N ARG A 121 6.82 9.61 -8.44
CA ARG A 121 7.22 8.51 -7.56
C ARG A 121 6.07 7.53 -7.34
N ILE A 122 6.44 6.28 -7.17
CA ILE A 122 5.53 5.22 -6.71
C ILE A 122 5.58 5.16 -5.18
N VAL A 123 4.61 4.45 -4.59
CA VAL A 123 4.81 3.77 -3.31
C VAL A 123 5.49 2.45 -3.63
N ASP A 124 6.62 2.16 -2.98
CA ASP A 124 7.43 0.98 -3.28
C ASP A 124 6.74 -0.32 -2.83
N GLU A 125 5.99 -0.26 -1.72
CA GLU A 125 5.27 -1.40 -1.16
C GLU A 125 3.84 -0.97 -0.80
N GLU A 126 2.83 -1.55 -1.45
CA GLU A 126 1.42 -1.28 -1.18
C GLU A 126 0.72 -2.55 -0.73
N MET A 127 0.10 -2.51 0.44
CA MET A 127 -0.62 -3.64 1.02
C MET A 127 -2.05 -3.26 1.36
N LEU A 128 -3.00 -4.13 1.00
CA LEU A 128 -4.34 -4.17 1.55
C LEU A 128 -4.38 -5.34 2.55
N ILE A 129 -4.52 -5.00 3.83
CA ILE A 129 -4.59 -5.96 4.93
C ILE A 129 -6.01 -5.98 5.47
N THR A 130 -6.76 -7.03 5.16
CA THR A 130 -8.03 -7.29 5.84
C THR A 130 -7.75 -7.72 7.27
N GLU A 131 -8.43 -7.11 8.21
CA GLU A 131 -8.27 -7.32 9.64
C GLU A 131 -9.64 -7.65 10.26
N GLY A 132 -9.66 -8.60 11.17
CA GLY A 132 -10.85 -8.94 11.94
C GLY A 132 -10.74 -10.32 12.58
N PHE A 133 -11.86 -10.74 13.14
CA PHE A 133 -11.97 -12.05 13.78
C PHE A 133 -12.34 -13.16 12.80
N GLY A 134 -11.99 -14.39 13.17
CA GLY A 134 -12.45 -15.63 12.57
C GLY A 134 -12.62 -16.71 13.64
N VAL A 135 -12.92 -17.93 13.24
CA VAL A 135 -13.00 -19.09 14.13
C VAL A 135 -12.11 -20.22 13.65
N ILE A 136 -11.49 -20.93 14.59
CA ILE A 136 -10.80 -22.19 14.31
C ILE A 136 -11.44 -23.30 15.14
N SER A 137 -11.71 -24.43 14.49
CA SER A 137 -12.28 -25.61 15.15
C SER A 137 -11.29 -26.21 16.14
N CYS A 138 -11.74 -26.51 17.35
CA CYS A 138 -10.90 -27.19 18.34
C CYS A 138 -11.01 -28.71 18.22
N PRO A 139 -9.93 -29.46 18.52
CA PRO A 139 -9.98 -30.91 18.54
C PRO A 139 -11.13 -31.42 19.43
N ASN A 140 -11.88 -32.40 18.93
CA ASN A 140 -13.02 -33.02 19.62
C ASN A 140 -14.10 -32.04 20.09
N ASN A 141 -14.29 -30.90 19.41
CA ASN A 141 -15.24 -29.85 19.80
C ASN A 141 -15.06 -29.38 21.25
N SER A 142 -13.82 -29.35 21.74
CA SER A 142 -13.49 -29.06 23.14
C SER A 142 -13.70 -27.60 23.54
N CYS A 143 -13.79 -26.68 22.57
CA CYS A 143 -13.95 -25.25 22.85
C CYS A 143 -15.43 -24.85 23.02
N ALA A 144 -15.65 -23.77 23.77
CA ALA A 144 -16.98 -23.28 24.10
C ALA A 144 -17.66 -22.46 22.99
N GLY A 145 -16.94 -22.12 21.91
CA GLY A 145 -17.46 -21.33 20.80
C GLY A 145 -18.39 -22.11 19.88
N LEU A 146 -18.90 -21.42 18.86
CA LEU A 146 -19.84 -21.97 17.89
C LEU A 146 -19.29 -23.26 17.28
N ARG A 147 -20.07 -24.36 17.34
CA ARG A 147 -19.68 -25.68 16.82
C ARG A 147 -18.35 -26.22 17.38
N GLY A 148 -18.00 -25.88 18.63
CA GLY A 148 -16.77 -26.37 19.25
C GLY A 148 -15.51 -25.62 18.80
N SER A 149 -15.66 -24.40 18.29
CA SER A 149 -14.56 -23.55 17.82
C SER A 149 -14.10 -22.56 18.88
N ARG A 150 -12.98 -21.88 18.59
CA ARG A 150 -12.48 -20.72 19.33
C ARG A 150 -12.34 -19.51 18.40
N PRO A 151 -12.58 -18.28 18.89
CA PRO A 151 -12.30 -17.08 18.10
C PRO A 151 -10.79 -16.92 17.91
N VAL A 152 -10.38 -16.35 16.79
CA VAL A 152 -9.00 -15.98 16.50
C VAL A 152 -8.95 -14.65 15.73
N GLY A 153 -7.93 -13.83 15.95
CA GLY A 153 -7.65 -12.66 15.13
C GLY A 153 -6.85 -13.06 13.90
N SER A 154 -6.96 -12.27 12.83
CA SER A 154 -6.18 -12.50 11.61
C SER A 154 -5.91 -11.25 10.80
N PHE A 155 -4.78 -11.26 10.10
CA PHE A 155 -4.47 -10.35 8.99
C PHE A 155 -4.44 -11.14 7.69
N ASN A 156 -5.15 -10.69 6.65
CA ASN A 156 -5.26 -11.38 5.35
C ASN A 156 -5.55 -12.89 5.45
N ASN A 157 -6.48 -13.26 6.35
CA ASN A 157 -6.90 -14.64 6.62
C ASN A 157 -5.77 -15.55 7.19
N ILE A 158 -4.75 -14.95 7.81
CA ILE A 158 -3.68 -15.64 8.54
C ILE A 158 -3.78 -15.23 10.01
N SER A 159 -3.98 -16.22 10.87
CA SER A 159 -3.92 -16.06 12.32
C SER A 159 -2.51 -16.41 12.79
N PHE A 160 -1.81 -15.44 13.36
CA PHE A 160 -0.41 -15.57 13.69
C PHE A 160 -0.18 -16.58 14.82
N VAL A 161 0.75 -17.50 14.59
CA VAL A 161 1.19 -18.47 15.60
C VAL A 161 2.49 -17.97 16.20
N ARG A 162 2.50 -17.76 17.52
CA ARG A 162 3.72 -17.38 18.24
C ARG A 162 4.68 -18.58 18.26
N LEU A 163 5.93 -18.31 17.91
CA LEU A 163 7.00 -19.31 17.87
C LEU A 163 7.72 -19.40 19.22
N ASP A 164 8.30 -20.57 19.50
CA ASP A 164 9.19 -20.77 20.66
C ASP A 164 10.53 -20.04 20.48
N ILE A 165 10.94 -19.81 19.23
CA ILE A 165 12.13 -19.02 18.86
C ILE A 165 11.69 -17.64 18.38
N ALA A 166 12.27 -16.59 18.96
CA ALA A 166 12.06 -15.22 18.50
C ALA A 166 12.41 -15.06 17.01
N ILE A 167 11.53 -14.45 16.22
CA ILE A 167 11.71 -14.23 14.77
C ILE A 167 13.05 -13.55 14.46
N LEU A 168 13.43 -12.54 15.24
CA LEU A 168 14.71 -11.84 15.06
C LEU A 168 15.91 -12.79 15.24
N LYS A 169 15.83 -13.72 16.20
CA LYS A 169 16.87 -14.72 16.43
C LYS A 169 16.93 -15.71 15.27
N ALA A 170 15.78 -16.23 14.83
CA ALA A 170 15.72 -17.14 13.69
C ALA A 170 16.25 -16.47 12.41
N TYR A 171 15.89 -15.21 12.16
CA TYR A 171 16.42 -14.42 11.04
C TYR A 171 17.94 -14.23 11.13
N TYR A 172 18.44 -13.76 12.28
CA TYR A 172 19.86 -13.41 12.45
C TYR A 172 20.79 -14.63 12.32
N PHE A 173 20.37 -15.78 12.84
CA PHE A 173 21.16 -17.01 12.79
C PHE A 173 20.84 -17.91 11.58
N GLY A 174 19.94 -17.49 10.68
CA GLY A 174 19.56 -18.29 9.51
C GLY A 174 18.92 -19.63 9.87
N ILE A 175 18.05 -19.65 10.89
CA ILE A 175 17.28 -20.85 11.27
C ILE A 175 16.07 -20.95 10.33
N ASP A 176 16.07 -21.98 9.49
CA ASP A 176 15.00 -22.22 8.52
C ASP A 176 13.83 -23.05 9.10
N GLY A 177 12.64 -22.87 8.54
CA GLY A 177 11.46 -23.69 8.83
C GLY A 177 10.51 -23.15 9.91
N GLU A 178 10.92 -22.13 10.67
CA GLU A 178 10.12 -21.56 11.76
C GLU A 178 9.03 -20.59 11.29
N PHE A 179 9.29 -19.80 10.24
CA PHE A 179 8.33 -18.85 9.66
C PHE A 179 8.58 -18.69 8.16
N THR A 180 7.58 -18.15 7.45
CA THR A 180 7.73 -17.79 6.04
C THR A 180 7.86 -16.28 5.87
N ARG A 181 8.59 -15.85 4.83
CA ARG A 181 8.84 -14.43 4.50
C ARG A 181 7.82 -13.83 3.53
N GLU A 182 6.76 -14.59 3.26
CA GLU A 182 5.78 -14.36 2.19
C GLU A 182 4.40 -14.08 2.79
N PHE A 183 4.30 -13.06 3.65
CA PHE A 183 3.00 -12.50 4.02
C PHE A 183 2.36 -11.83 2.78
N PRO A 184 1.09 -12.13 2.45
CA PRO A 184 0.47 -11.64 1.23
C PRO A 184 0.10 -10.16 1.32
N ASP A 185 0.42 -9.39 0.28
CA ASP A 185 0.11 -7.95 0.20
C ASP A 185 -1.38 -7.66 0.06
N ASN A 186 -2.18 -8.65 -0.33
CA ASN A 186 -3.63 -8.53 -0.52
C ASN A 186 -4.33 -9.72 0.14
N PRO A 187 -5.60 -9.56 0.56
CA PRO A 187 -6.39 -10.68 1.04
C PRO A 187 -6.50 -11.77 -0.04
N PRO A 188 -6.45 -13.06 0.33
CA PRO A 188 -6.47 -14.17 -0.63
C PRO A 188 -7.79 -14.28 -1.39
N LEU A 189 -8.86 -13.67 -0.88
CA LEU A 189 -10.17 -13.61 -1.53
C LEU A 189 -10.77 -12.22 -1.34
N VAL A 190 -11.28 -11.64 -2.43
CA VAL A 190 -12.04 -10.40 -2.41
C VAL A 190 -13.53 -10.70 -2.24
N PHE A 191 -14.15 -10.05 -1.25
CA PHE A 191 -15.58 -10.12 -0.98
C PHE A 191 -16.07 -8.78 -0.42
N ASP A 192 -17.37 -8.67 -0.16
CA ASP A 192 -17.92 -7.53 0.57
C ASP A 192 -17.50 -7.62 2.05
N TYR A 193 -16.34 -7.03 2.37
CA TYR A 193 -15.67 -7.18 3.67
C TYR A 193 -16.54 -6.70 4.83
N THR A 194 -17.29 -5.63 4.64
CA THR A 194 -18.10 -4.96 5.66
C THR A 194 -19.56 -5.36 5.64
N GLY A 195 -19.97 -6.17 4.65
CA GLY A 195 -21.32 -6.71 4.52
C GLY A 195 -21.56 -8.01 5.30
N ASN A 196 -22.52 -8.81 4.81
CA ASN A 196 -22.83 -10.12 5.40
C ASN A 196 -21.88 -11.20 4.87
N VAL A 197 -20.84 -11.54 5.66
CA VAL A 197 -19.79 -12.47 5.24
C VAL A 197 -20.23 -13.92 5.42
N LEU A 198 -20.12 -14.73 4.36
CA LEU A 198 -20.45 -16.16 4.39
C LEU A 198 -19.61 -16.91 5.43
N THR A 199 -20.27 -17.75 6.24
CA THR A 199 -19.63 -18.55 7.29
C THR A 199 -18.54 -19.49 6.78
N SER A 200 -18.55 -19.85 5.49
CA SER A 200 -17.48 -20.62 4.84
C SER A 200 -16.14 -19.88 4.75
N LEU A 201 -16.13 -18.57 4.99
CA LEU A 201 -14.94 -17.71 4.94
C LEU A 201 -14.41 -17.37 6.33
N TRP A 202 -15.01 -17.89 7.39
CA TRP A 202 -14.69 -17.50 8.77
C TRP A 202 -13.47 -18.21 9.35
N GLU A 203 -12.91 -19.20 8.66
CA GLU A 203 -11.78 -20.00 9.15
C GLU A 203 -10.45 -19.54 8.53
N PRO A 204 -9.61 -18.80 9.28
CA PRO A 204 -8.28 -18.42 8.84
C PRO A 204 -7.28 -19.58 8.98
N LYS A 205 -6.12 -19.42 8.33
CA LYS A 205 -5.00 -20.34 8.48
C LYS A 205 -4.13 -19.94 9.66
N SER A 206 -3.82 -20.89 10.55
CA SER A 206 -2.84 -20.68 11.62
C SER A 206 -1.42 -20.88 11.09
N GLU A 207 -0.72 -19.79 10.81
CA GLU A 207 0.63 -19.81 10.24
C GLU A 207 1.45 -18.62 10.78
N THR A 208 2.78 -18.73 10.78
CA THR A 208 3.69 -17.61 11.09
C THR A 208 4.28 -17.09 9.79
N ARG A 209 3.78 -15.94 9.34
CA ARG A 209 4.25 -15.26 8.12
C ARG A 209 4.67 -13.83 8.46
N VAL A 210 5.77 -13.39 7.86
CA VAL A 210 6.26 -12.02 7.99
C VAL A 210 6.31 -11.35 6.62
N LYS A 211 6.16 -10.03 6.57
CA LYS A 211 6.45 -9.23 5.37
C LYS A 211 7.87 -8.71 5.45
N VAL A 212 8.70 -9.07 4.46
CA VAL A 212 10.05 -8.49 4.33
C VAL A 212 9.96 -7.21 3.50
N LEU A 213 10.43 -6.11 4.07
CA LEU A 213 10.50 -4.81 3.40
C LEU A 213 11.96 -4.47 3.08
N LYS A 214 12.20 -3.92 1.90
CA LYS A 214 13.53 -3.40 1.55
C LYS A 214 13.80 -2.12 2.34
N PHE A 215 15.02 -1.98 2.86
CA PHE A 215 15.44 -0.74 3.51
C PHE A 215 15.18 0.48 2.60
N ASN A 216 14.67 1.56 3.20
CA ASN A 216 14.35 2.83 2.55
C ASN A 216 13.18 2.77 1.55
N SER A 217 12.39 1.68 1.54
CA SER A 217 11.14 1.61 0.78
C SER A 217 10.08 2.54 1.37
N SER A 218 9.28 3.14 0.50
CA SER A 218 8.08 3.90 0.87
C SER A 218 6.90 2.93 0.91
N VAL A 219 6.26 2.78 2.07
CA VAL A 219 5.25 1.76 2.31
C VAL A 219 3.88 2.41 2.52
N GLN A 220 2.84 1.89 1.89
CA GLN A 220 1.44 2.17 2.20
C GLN A 220 0.76 0.89 2.67
N ILE A 221 0.07 0.97 3.80
CA ILE A 221 -0.79 -0.11 4.28
C ILE A 221 -2.20 0.43 4.40
N VAL A 222 -3.16 -0.24 3.78
CA VAL A 222 -4.59 -0.03 4.00
C VAL A 222 -5.09 -1.18 4.86
N PHE A 223 -5.54 -0.86 6.06
CA PHE A 223 -6.22 -1.78 6.94
C PHE A 223 -7.71 -1.75 6.63
N GLN A 224 -8.30 -2.92 6.35
CA GLN A 224 -9.71 -3.08 6.02
C GLN A 224 -10.38 -3.95 7.09
N ASN A 225 -11.26 -3.34 7.89
CA ASN A 225 -12.05 -4.08 8.85
C ASN A 225 -13.04 -5.03 8.15
N THR A 226 -13.20 -6.23 8.69
CA THR A 226 -14.16 -7.22 8.19
C THR A 226 -15.31 -7.43 9.15
N GLY A 227 -16.48 -7.78 8.63
CA GLY A 227 -17.66 -8.17 9.42
C GLY A 227 -17.74 -9.66 9.72
N ILE A 228 -16.60 -10.34 9.78
CA ILE A 228 -16.55 -11.74 10.19
C ILE A 228 -16.69 -11.80 11.71
N LEU A 229 -17.64 -12.61 12.20
CA LEU A 229 -18.08 -12.73 13.60
C LEU A 229 -18.67 -11.45 14.23
N THR A 230 -17.89 -10.38 14.26
CA THR A 230 -18.22 -9.11 14.91
C THR A 230 -17.51 -7.99 14.16
N ILE A 231 -18.18 -6.84 14.02
CA ILE A 231 -17.58 -5.64 13.45
C ILE A 231 -17.11 -4.81 14.64
N GLU A 232 -15.80 -4.64 14.78
CA GLU A 232 -15.18 -3.94 15.90
C GLU A 232 -14.16 -2.91 15.41
N ASN A 233 -13.87 -1.93 16.27
CA ASN A 233 -12.72 -1.05 16.07
C ASN A 233 -11.47 -1.77 16.56
N HIS A 234 -10.41 -1.74 15.76
CA HIS A 234 -9.12 -2.33 16.14
C HIS A 234 -8.02 -1.28 16.15
N PRO A 235 -7.36 -1.03 17.30
CA PRO A 235 -6.19 -0.16 17.37
C PRO A 235 -4.95 -0.93 16.89
N LEU A 236 -4.53 -0.71 15.65
CA LEU A 236 -3.37 -1.39 15.07
C LEU A 236 -2.09 -0.60 15.36
N HIS A 237 -1.14 -1.25 16.01
CA HIS A 237 0.13 -0.68 16.45
C HIS A 237 1.30 -1.31 15.70
N LEU A 238 2.22 -0.47 15.22
CA LEU A 238 3.42 -0.89 14.51
C LEU A 238 4.66 -0.53 15.32
N HIS A 239 5.49 -1.53 15.60
CA HIS A 239 6.74 -1.32 16.31
C HIS A 239 7.80 -0.66 15.41
N GLY A 240 8.80 -0.05 16.04
CA GLY A 240 10.02 0.40 15.37
C GLY A 240 9.92 1.65 14.51
N GLN A 241 8.71 2.16 14.24
CA GLN A 241 8.50 3.32 13.39
C GLN A 241 7.16 4.01 13.68
N ASP A 242 7.13 5.32 13.49
CA ASP A 242 5.88 6.07 13.35
C ASP A 242 5.45 6.09 11.87
N PHE A 243 4.16 6.32 11.64
CA PHE A 243 3.54 6.38 10.33
C PHE A 243 2.55 7.54 10.23
N TYR A 244 2.31 8.01 9.02
CA TYR A 244 1.30 9.01 8.72
C TYR A 244 -0.04 8.33 8.44
N VAL A 245 -1.10 8.72 9.14
CA VAL A 245 -2.47 8.32 8.78
C VAL A 245 -2.97 9.25 7.68
N VAL A 246 -3.00 8.75 6.46
CA VAL A 246 -3.31 9.56 5.26
C VAL A 246 -4.79 9.52 4.90
N GLY A 247 -5.54 8.52 5.36
CA GLY A 247 -6.98 8.46 5.09
C GLY A 247 -7.69 7.45 5.98
N GLN A 248 -8.98 7.67 6.20
CA GLN A 248 -9.88 6.75 6.87
C GLN A 248 -11.27 6.84 6.24
N GLY A 249 -12.01 5.75 6.27
CA GLY A 249 -13.37 5.71 5.73
C GLY A 249 -14.19 4.57 6.32
N PHE A 250 -15.47 4.53 5.96
CA PHE A 250 -16.37 3.44 6.28
C PHE A 250 -16.66 2.62 5.02
N GLY A 251 -17.10 1.37 5.21
CA GLY A 251 -17.32 0.42 4.13
C GLY A 251 -16.02 -0.20 3.61
N ASN A 252 -16.09 -0.71 2.38
CA ASN A 252 -14.95 -1.32 1.72
C ASN A 252 -14.09 -0.24 1.05
N TYR A 253 -12.78 -0.29 1.29
CA TYR A 253 -11.80 0.56 0.61
C TYR A 253 -11.87 0.37 -0.91
N ASN A 254 -11.91 1.47 -1.64
CA ASN A 254 -11.84 1.52 -3.09
C ASN A 254 -10.55 2.22 -3.51
N SER A 255 -9.60 1.42 -4.02
CA SER A 255 -8.29 1.89 -4.47
C SER A 255 -8.33 2.90 -5.62
N GLN A 256 -9.45 3.02 -6.32
CA GLN A 256 -9.63 4.00 -7.41
C GLN A 256 -10.13 5.35 -6.92
N THR A 257 -11.01 5.36 -5.91
CA THR A 257 -11.71 6.59 -5.49
C THR A 257 -11.19 7.16 -4.18
N ASP A 258 -10.93 6.31 -3.18
CA ASP A 258 -10.57 6.76 -1.84
C ASP A 258 -9.23 7.49 -1.73
N PRO A 259 -8.15 7.11 -2.46
CA PRO A 259 -6.89 7.82 -2.32
C PRO A 259 -6.93 9.27 -2.83
N SER A 260 -7.97 9.67 -3.56
CA SER A 260 -8.20 11.09 -3.91
C SER A 260 -8.55 11.96 -2.69
N ASN A 261 -9.05 11.35 -1.60
CA ASN A 261 -9.40 12.02 -0.36
C ASN A 261 -8.28 11.95 0.70
N PHE A 262 -7.11 11.42 0.36
CA PHE A 262 -6.01 11.31 1.33
C PHE A 262 -5.49 12.70 1.73
N ASN A 263 -5.28 12.90 3.03
CA ASN A 263 -4.49 14.01 3.53
C ASN A 263 -3.00 13.75 3.26
N LEU A 264 -2.47 14.39 2.21
CA LEU A 264 -1.06 14.32 1.82
C LEU A 264 -0.29 15.61 2.15
N VAL A 265 -0.91 16.54 2.88
CA VAL A 265 -0.33 17.83 3.23
C VAL A 265 0.18 17.81 4.66
N ASP A 266 -0.68 17.47 5.62
CA ASP A 266 -0.39 17.48 7.05
C ASP A 266 -1.04 16.29 7.80
N PRO A 267 -0.89 15.03 7.32
CA PRO A 267 -1.44 13.88 8.01
C PRO A 267 -0.85 13.71 9.42
N GLN A 268 -1.65 13.18 10.34
CA GLN A 268 -1.20 12.89 11.69
C GLN A 268 -0.15 11.78 11.67
N MET A 269 0.97 12.01 12.33
CA MET A 269 2.01 11.01 12.57
C MET A 269 1.73 10.29 13.89
N LEU A 270 1.55 8.97 13.84
CA LEU A 270 1.17 8.12 14.96
C LEU A 270 1.94 6.79 14.87
N ASN A 271 1.94 5.99 15.94
CA ASN A 271 2.39 4.58 15.92
C ASN A 271 1.24 3.59 16.14
N THR A 272 0.03 4.09 16.44
CA THR A 272 -1.19 3.29 16.53
C THR A 272 -2.33 4.00 15.81
N VAL A 273 -3.06 3.27 14.95
CA VAL A 273 -4.24 3.77 14.25
C VAL A 273 -5.46 2.94 14.60
N GLY A 274 -6.55 3.61 14.98
CA GLY A 274 -7.84 2.94 15.13
C GLY A 274 -8.49 2.72 13.77
N VAL A 275 -8.65 1.48 13.34
CA VAL A 275 -9.41 1.15 12.12
C VAL A 275 -10.91 1.29 12.44
N PRO A 276 -11.68 2.14 11.74
CA PRO A 276 -13.10 2.32 12.03
C PRO A 276 -13.87 1.01 11.96
N THR A 277 -14.85 0.84 12.85
CA THR A 277 -15.81 -0.28 12.84
C THR A 277 -16.48 -0.35 11.47
N GLY A 278 -16.25 -1.44 10.73
CA GLY A 278 -16.79 -1.65 9.40
C GLY A 278 -16.24 -0.66 8.38
N GLY A 279 -14.97 -0.28 8.51
CA GLY A 279 -14.31 0.70 7.65
C GLY A 279 -12.87 0.35 7.35
N TRP A 280 -12.09 1.37 7.02
CA TRP A 280 -10.69 1.22 6.65
C TRP A 280 -9.85 2.41 7.12
N ALA A 281 -8.54 2.18 7.25
CA ALA A 281 -7.55 3.20 7.53
C ALA A 281 -6.30 2.99 6.66
N ALA A 282 -5.82 4.05 6.02
CA ALA A 282 -4.62 4.04 5.20
C ALA A 282 -3.47 4.76 5.93
N ILE A 283 -2.34 4.09 6.06
CA ILE A 283 -1.11 4.63 6.64
C ILE A 283 0.03 4.63 5.63
N ARG A 284 0.99 5.54 5.81
CA ARG A 284 2.26 5.57 5.07
C ARG A 284 3.45 5.78 5.97
N PHE A 285 4.53 5.07 5.70
CA PHE A 285 5.81 5.29 6.36
C PHE A 285 6.96 4.94 5.43
N LYS A 286 8.18 5.20 5.89
CA LYS A 286 9.40 4.84 5.19
C LYS A 286 10.14 3.80 6.02
N ALA A 287 10.48 2.65 5.42
CA ALA A 287 11.10 1.53 6.11
C ALA A 287 12.60 1.80 6.37
N GLU A 288 12.91 2.72 7.28
CA GLU A 288 14.27 3.21 7.57
C GLU A 288 14.89 2.64 8.84
N ASN A 289 14.18 1.77 9.56
CA ASN A 289 14.68 1.11 10.76
C ASN A 289 14.91 -0.39 10.49
N PRO A 290 16.15 -0.85 10.25
CA PRO A 290 16.42 -2.27 10.01
C PRO A 290 16.17 -3.10 11.28
N GLY A 291 15.30 -4.11 11.20
CA GLY A 291 14.96 -4.97 12.32
C GLY A 291 13.80 -5.91 12.03
N ALA A 292 13.25 -6.51 13.08
CA ALA A 292 12.00 -7.26 13.04
C ALA A 292 10.98 -6.50 13.90
N TRP A 293 9.91 -6.03 13.29
CA TRP A 293 8.94 -5.13 13.90
C TRP A 293 7.57 -5.76 13.88
N LEU A 294 6.97 -5.92 15.06
CA LEU A 294 5.64 -6.48 15.22
C LEU A 294 4.58 -5.45 14.79
N LEU A 295 3.61 -5.90 13.99
CA LEU A 295 2.37 -5.19 13.75
C LEU A 295 1.24 -5.98 14.42
N HIS A 296 0.47 -5.35 15.31
CA HIS A 296 -0.56 -6.08 16.04
C HIS A 296 -1.74 -5.21 16.46
N CYS A 297 -2.87 -5.86 16.74
CA CYS A 297 -3.95 -5.22 17.47
C CYS A 297 -3.50 -4.96 18.91
N HIS A 298 -3.71 -3.74 19.41
CA HIS A 298 -3.29 -3.31 20.74
C HIS A 298 -4.35 -3.60 21.83
N PHE A 299 -5.39 -4.37 21.49
CA PHE A 299 -6.15 -5.09 22.50
C PHE A 299 -5.39 -6.38 22.83
N GLU A 300 -4.91 -6.48 24.07
CA GLU A 300 -4.09 -7.61 24.52
C GLU A 300 -4.76 -8.97 24.23
N SER A 301 -6.07 -9.06 24.50
CA SER A 301 -6.85 -10.26 24.20
C SER A 301 -6.89 -10.60 22.72
N HIS A 302 -6.73 -9.63 21.82
CA HIS A 302 -6.74 -9.85 20.38
C HIS A 302 -5.37 -10.32 19.92
N SER A 303 -4.29 -9.69 20.39
CA SER A 303 -2.91 -10.13 20.09
C SER A 303 -2.69 -11.59 20.50
N GLU A 304 -3.11 -11.97 21.71
CA GLU A 304 -3.03 -13.37 22.18
C GLU A 304 -3.89 -14.36 21.37
N LEU A 305 -4.84 -13.87 20.57
CA LEU A 305 -5.65 -14.66 19.64
C LEU A 305 -5.06 -14.71 18.21
N GLY A 306 -3.81 -14.26 18.03
CA GLY A 306 -3.09 -14.31 16.75
C GLY A 306 -3.31 -13.09 15.86
N PHE A 307 -3.76 -11.96 16.44
CA PHE A 307 -3.99 -10.71 15.72
C PHE A 307 -2.70 -9.89 15.54
N ASP A 308 -1.68 -10.57 15.03
CA ASP A 308 -0.30 -10.12 14.92
C ASP A 308 0.25 -10.41 13.50
N MET A 309 1.33 -9.74 13.08
CA MET A 309 2.21 -10.13 11.96
C MET A 309 3.63 -9.55 12.08
#